data_AF-A0A2M7IYS3-F1
#
_entry.id   AF-A0A2M7IYS3-F1
#
_cell.length_a   1.000
_cell.length_b   1.000
_cell.length_c   1.000
_cell.angle_alpha   90.00
_cell.angle_beta   90.00
_cell.angle_gamma   90.00
#
_symmetry.space_group_name_H-M   'P 1'
#
loop_
_entity.id
_entity.type
_entity.pdbx_description
1 polymer ?
#
loop_
_entity_poly.entity_id
_entity_poly.type
_entity_poly.pdbx_seq_one_letter_code
_entity_poly.pdbx_strand_id
1 'polypeptide(L)'
;MAKGKLFFWSCLSFISGVFINSFINLPWQVWLGFLLIVLVPLFVFRFNTRLLVVGILFLAFSLGVFRCQAEAGKILESRLREFNNTGQVLDLIGVIYDEPKDGENSQQLKLRIESLEKIENLLVVAPKYPEYDYGDKMKVRGKLKTPENFEKFNYQGYLQKERIYSTMIFPEIEFLESGQGSFLKKMLFGFKKSFQETWQKLLSPPHLGIFEALVFGEEENISASWKEKLNLSGTRHLTAVSGMNITIISFLLASVLSSLGFLKQRAALISLVFIWLYILMIGWPASALRAGLMVSLFLIAQTLGRLSSGSRSLVFGATILLAENPLLLKLDIGFQLSFLAMAGLIYWQPFFKDRVFVKLPEFFKLNLAATFASQVFTLPILIYNFGYASLVSPLTNILLVPIIPYLTMVGFLFGVLGMAFLPLGQILSWVLWLGLSYILLVVDLSLKIPFSHIVINNTSTWLLPIIYSVLIFLTRKISRKQPHFLEP
;
A
#
# COMPACT_ATOMS: atom_id res chain seq x y z
N MET A 1 -0.81 -21.54 27.33
CA MET A 1 -1.32 -20.90 26.10
C MET A 1 -0.67 -21.58 24.91
N ALA A 2 -1.42 -21.96 23.86
CA ALA A 2 -0.82 -22.57 22.66
C ALA A 2 0.18 -21.59 22.01
N LYS A 3 1.32 -22.09 21.49
CA LYS A 3 2.40 -21.27 20.91
C LYS A 3 1.88 -20.27 19.87
N GLY A 4 0.92 -20.68 19.03
CA GLY A 4 0.30 -19.82 18.02
C GLY A 4 -0.51 -18.64 18.60
N LYS A 5 -1.22 -18.86 19.72
CA LYS A 5 -1.96 -17.80 20.41
C LYS A 5 -0.98 -16.79 21.01
N LEU A 6 0.08 -17.26 21.70
CA LEU A 6 1.08 -16.36 22.28
C LEU A 6 1.73 -15.46 21.21
N PHE A 7 2.10 -16.04 20.07
CA PHE A 7 2.64 -15.29 18.94
C PHE A 7 1.68 -14.20 18.44
N PHE A 8 0.41 -14.56 18.20
CA PHE A 8 -0.61 -13.60 17.76
C PHE A 8 -0.75 -12.41 18.72
N TRP A 9 -0.87 -12.68 20.03
CA TRP A 9 -1.02 -11.61 21.02
C TRP A 9 0.26 -10.77 21.18
N SER A 10 1.44 -11.37 21.00
CA SER A 10 2.71 -10.63 21.02
C SER A 10 2.80 -9.64 19.86
N CYS A 11 2.45 -10.08 18.65
CA CYS A 11 2.37 -9.21 17.48
C CYS A 11 1.34 -8.09 17.67
N LEU A 12 0.15 -8.42 18.18
CA LEU A 12 -0.88 -7.40 18.48
C LEU A 12 -0.41 -6.39 19.55
N SER A 13 0.35 -6.86 20.54
CA SER A 13 0.91 -6.02 21.59
C SER A 13 1.98 -5.06 21.03
N PHE A 14 2.85 -5.52 20.14
CA PHE A 14 3.78 -4.66 19.40
C PHE A 14 3.06 -3.56 18.60
N ILE A 15 2.04 -3.93 17.82
CA ILE A 15 1.23 -2.96 17.05
C ILE A 15 0.56 -1.95 17.98
N SER A 16 0.07 -2.40 19.15
CA SER A 16 -0.54 -1.52 20.15
C SER A 16 0.48 -0.52 20.73
N GLY A 17 1.73 -0.95 20.92
CA GLY A 17 2.84 -0.06 21.32
C GLY A 17 3.09 1.04 20.30
N VAL A 18 3.18 0.66 19.02
CA VAL A 18 3.31 1.63 17.91
C VAL A 18 2.12 2.59 17.88
N PHE A 19 0.89 2.07 18.01
CA PHE A 19 -0.33 2.87 18.02
C PHE A 19 -0.32 3.90 19.16
N ILE A 20 -0.10 3.48 20.40
CA ILE A 20 -0.13 4.37 21.57
C ILE A 20 0.94 5.46 21.45
N ASN A 21 2.18 5.11 21.09
CA ASN A 21 3.26 6.10 20.95
C ASN A 21 3.00 7.09 19.80
N SER A 22 2.22 6.71 18.79
CA SER A 22 1.87 7.60 17.67
C SER A 22 0.95 8.77 18.09
N PHE A 23 0.22 8.63 19.20
CA PHE A 23 -0.65 9.65 19.79
C PHE A 23 -0.04 10.28 21.05
N ILE A 24 0.66 9.50 21.85
CA ILE A 24 1.24 9.91 23.13
C ILE A 24 2.77 9.92 22.98
N ASN A 25 3.34 11.11 22.82
CA ASN A 25 4.78 11.27 22.68
C ASN A 25 5.46 11.37 24.06
N LEU A 26 5.76 10.22 24.66
CA LEU A 26 6.49 10.15 25.93
C LEU A 26 7.99 9.95 25.69
N PRO A 27 8.88 10.53 26.52
CA PRO A 27 10.32 10.30 26.42
C PRO A 27 10.69 8.81 26.55
N TRP A 28 11.74 8.37 25.86
CA TRP A 28 12.21 6.97 25.86
C TRP A 28 12.58 6.47 27.27
N GLN A 29 13.04 7.37 28.15
CA GLN A 29 13.40 7.06 29.53
C GLN A 29 12.19 6.55 30.33
N VAL A 30 11.00 7.10 30.07
CA VAL A 30 9.75 6.69 30.75
C VAL A 30 9.40 5.24 30.40
N TRP A 31 9.58 4.87 29.12
CA TRP A 31 9.32 3.52 28.65
C TRP A 31 10.34 2.49 29.13
N LEU A 32 11.61 2.89 29.25
CA LEU A 32 12.62 2.05 29.90
C LEU A 32 12.32 1.79 31.37
N GLY A 33 11.85 2.80 32.09
CA GLY A 33 11.37 2.63 33.47
C GLY A 33 10.27 1.57 33.53
N PHE A 34 9.27 1.66 32.66
CA PHE A 34 8.21 0.64 32.59
C PHE A 34 8.73 -0.75 32.22
N LEU A 35 9.67 -0.86 31.28
CA LEU A 35 10.27 -2.13 30.87
C LEU A 35 11.04 -2.79 32.03
N LEU A 36 11.82 -2.02 32.79
CA LEU A 36 12.54 -2.51 33.96
C LEU A 36 11.58 -2.99 35.07
N ILE A 37 10.50 -2.25 35.32
CA ILE A 37 9.45 -2.61 36.29
C ILE A 37 8.79 -3.94 35.94
N VAL A 38 8.74 -4.32 34.66
CA VAL A 38 8.14 -5.57 34.21
C VAL A 38 9.17 -6.72 34.11
N LEU A 39 10.43 -6.43 33.74
CA LEU A 39 11.49 -7.44 33.69
C LEU A 39 11.86 -8.00 35.07
N VAL A 40 11.84 -7.18 36.12
CA VAL A 40 12.18 -7.60 37.48
C VAL A 40 11.21 -8.69 38.00
N PRO A 41 9.87 -8.52 37.97
CA PRO A 41 8.93 -9.57 38.32
C PRO A 41 9.05 -10.82 37.43
N LEU A 42 9.38 -10.68 36.14
CA LEU A 42 9.55 -11.83 35.25
C LEU A 42 10.75 -12.69 35.63
N PHE A 43 11.85 -12.05 36.02
CA PHE A 43 13.05 -12.75 36.45
C PHE A 43 12.81 -13.47 37.80
N VAL A 44 12.13 -12.80 38.73
CA VAL A 44 11.82 -13.32 40.07
C VAL A 44 10.80 -14.47 40.00
N PHE A 45 9.75 -14.33 39.19
CA PHE A 45 8.64 -15.29 39.09
C PHE A 45 8.67 -16.11 37.79
N ARG A 46 9.85 -16.40 37.25
CA ARG A 46 10.04 -17.12 35.97
C ARG A 46 9.34 -18.48 35.88
N PHE A 47 9.02 -19.11 37.02
CA PHE A 47 8.31 -20.38 37.10
C PHE A 47 6.78 -20.24 36.93
N ASN A 48 6.24 -19.01 36.99
CA ASN A 48 4.83 -18.75 36.77
C ASN A 48 4.55 -18.44 35.30
N THR A 49 3.96 -19.40 34.59
CA THR A 49 3.64 -19.29 33.16
C THR A 49 2.73 -18.10 32.82
N ARG A 50 1.86 -17.66 33.73
CA ARG A 50 0.98 -16.50 33.49
C ARG A 50 1.77 -15.20 33.48
N LEU A 51 2.67 -15.02 34.46
CA LEU A 51 3.52 -13.84 34.54
C LEU A 51 4.47 -13.79 33.34
N LEU A 52 5.06 -14.93 32.96
CA LEU A 52 5.90 -15.04 31.77
C LEU A 52 5.17 -14.57 30.49
N VAL A 53 3.92 -14.98 30.28
CA VAL A 53 3.12 -14.52 29.14
C VAL A 53 2.89 -13.02 29.19
N VAL A 54 2.46 -12.46 30.33
CA VAL A 54 2.25 -11.00 30.48
C VAL A 54 3.55 -10.24 30.17
N GLY A 55 4.69 -10.77 30.61
CA GLY A 55 6.00 -10.19 30.34
C GLY A 55 6.39 -10.17 28.88
N ILE A 56 6.18 -11.27 28.16
CA ILE A 56 6.45 -11.33 26.71
C ILE A 56 5.58 -10.29 25.98
N LEU A 57 4.31 -10.16 26.36
CA LEU A 57 3.42 -9.16 25.76
C LEU A 57 3.92 -7.75 26.04
N PHE A 58 4.30 -7.45 27.28
CA PHE A 58 4.83 -6.13 27.65
C PHE A 58 6.15 -5.79 26.95
N LEU A 59 7.03 -6.78 26.79
CA LEU A 59 8.28 -6.63 26.04
C LEU A 59 7.97 -6.33 24.57
N ALA A 60 7.04 -7.06 23.96
CA ALA A 60 6.62 -6.81 22.58
C ALA A 60 6.02 -5.40 22.41
N PHE A 61 5.18 -4.96 23.35
CA PHE A 61 4.65 -3.60 23.41
C PHE A 61 5.76 -2.55 23.46
N SER A 62 6.72 -2.73 24.38
CA SER A 62 7.83 -1.80 24.59
C SER A 62 8.75 -1.72 23.37
N LEU A 63 8.98 -2.85 22.67
CA LEU A 63 9.69 -2.87 21.40
C LEU A 63 8.97 -2.05 20.31
N GLY A 64 7.63 -2.10 20.27
CA GLY A 64 6.83 -1.29 19.35
C GLY A 64 6.98 0.21 19.61
N VAL A 65 6.94 0.61 20.89
CA VAL A 65 7.19 2.00 21.30
C VAL A 65 8.60 2.43 20.93
N PHE A 66 9.62 1.66 21.31
CA PHE A 66 11.02 1.94 21.02
C PHE A 66 11.24 2.12 19.53
N ARG A 67 10.66 1.24 18.70
CA ARG A 67 10.78 1.32 17.25
C ARG A 67 10.23 2.64 16.69
N CYS A 68 9.09 3.10 17.19
CA CYS A 68 8.48 4.37 16.80
C CYS A 68 9.37 5.57 17.17
N GLN A 69 9.94 5.56 18.37
CA GLN A 69 10.83 6.63 18.83
C GLN A 69 12.18 6.63 18.12
N ALA A 70 12.73 5.45 17.81
CA ALA A 70 13.94 5.34 17.01
C ALA A 70 13.76 5.94 15.60
N GLU A 71 12.58 5.79 14.98
CA GLU A 71 12.30 6.47 13.71
C GLU A 71 12.15 7.98 13.91
N ALA A 72 11.44 8.43 14.95
CA ALA A 72 11.29 9.85 15.26
C ALA A 72 12.63 10.55 15.54
N GLY A 73 13.58 9.87 16.19
CA GLY A 73 14.94 10.36 16.41
C GLY A 73 15.69 10.64 15.10
N LYS A 74 15.57 9.75 14.10
CA LYS A 74 16.16 9.98 12.76
C LYS A 74 15.60 11.22 12.06
N ILE A 75 14.33 11.56 12.30
CA ILE A 75 13.71 12.78 11.75
C ILE A 75 14.29 14.04 12.41
N LEU A 76 14.66 13.96 13.69
CA LEU A 76 15.25 15.06 14.44
C LEU A 76 16.74 15.25 14.09
N GLU A 77 17.47 14.17 13.84
CA GLU A 77 18.90 14.20 13.49
C GLU A 77 19.20 14.54 12.01
N SER A 78 18.18 14.78 11.18
CA SER A 78 18.39 15.11 9.76
C SER A 78 19.03 16.49 9.61
N ARG A 79 20.21 16.52 8.99
CA ARG A 79 20.98 17.73 8.76
C ARG A 79 20.33 18.62 7.70
N LEU A 80 19.72 18.03 6.67
CA LEU A 80 18.99 18.80 5.65
C LEU A 80 17.84 19.62 6.28
N ARG A 81 17.20 19.07 7.31
CA ARG A 81 16.09 19.73 8.00
C ARG A 81 16.51 21.01 8.73
N GLU A 82 17.74 21.07 9.26
CA GLU A 82 18.26 22.27 9.95
C GLU A 82 18.33 23.48 9.01
N PHE A 83 18.55 23.23 7.73
CA PHE A 83 18.64 24.27 6.70
C PHE A 83 17.28 24.62 6.07
N ASN A 84 16.20 23.91 6.42
CA ASN A 84 14.88 24.20 5.87
C ASN A 84 14.43 25.61 6.22
N ASN A 85 13.96 26.36 5.22
CA ASN A 85 13.41 27.72 5.37
C ASN A 85 14.38 28.76 5.97
N THR A 86 15.68 28.44 6.08
CA THR A 86 16.72 29.40 6.53
C THR A 86 17.04 30.45 5.47
N GLY A 87 16.69 30.18 4.21
CA GLY A 87 17.03 31.01 3.06
C GLY A 87 18.45 30.76 2.53
N GLN A 88 19.26 29.94 3.19
CA GLN A 88 20.58 29.55 2.74
C GLN A 88 20.49 28.72 1.45
N VAL A 89 21.37 29.02 0.49
CA VAL A 89 21.54 28.25 -0.74
C VAL A 89 22.60 27.18 -0.48
N LEU A 90 22.26 25.92 -0.77
CA LEU A 90 23.15 24.79 -0.60
C LEU A 90 23.44 24.14 -1.94
N ASP A 91 24.68 23.70 -2.09
CA ASP A 91 25.14 22.85 -3.19
C ASP A 91 25.16 21.40 -2.69
N LEU A 92 24.28 20.56 -3.22
CA LEU A 92 24.16 19.16 -2.83
C LEU A 92 24.40 18.26 -4.03
N ILE A 93 25.08 17.13 -3.83
CA ILE A 93 25.29 16.12 -4.86
C ILE A 93 24.50 14.88 -4.46
N GLY A 94 23.71 14.35 -5.38
CA GLY A 94 22.93 13.15 -5.15
C GLY A 94 22.62 12.36 -6.42
N VAL A 95 22.13 11.15 -6.20
CA VAL A 95 21.73 10.22 -7.26
C VAL A 95 20.22 10.00 -7.19
N ILE A 96 19.56 10.00 -8.35
CA ILE A 96 18.14 9.63 -8.46
C ILE A 96 17.98 8.14 -8.11
N TYR A 97 17.29 7.84 -7.01
CA TYR A 97 17.17 6.47 -6.49
C TYR A 97 15.82 5.77 -6.78
N ASP A 98 14.88 6.50 -7.36
CA ASP A 98 13.53 6.07 -7.71
C ASP A 98 13.15 6.69 -9.06
N GLU A 99 12.15 6.13 -9.75
CA GLU A 99 11.71 6.65 -11.05
C GLU A 99 11.14 8.08 -10.90
N PRO A 100 11.58 9.04 -11.74
CA PRO A 100 11.00 10.38 -11.78
C PRO A 100 9.50 10.35 -12.00
N LYS A 101 8.77 11.18 -11.25
CA LYS A 101 7.32 11.32 -11.44
C LYS A 101 6.99 12.58 -12.19
N ASP A 102 6.39 12.42 -13.36
CA ASP A 102 6.02 13.53 -14.21
C ASP A 102 4.67 14.13 -13.80
N GLY A 103 4.68 15.44 -13.65
CA GLY A 103 3.48 16.27 -13.62
C GLY A 103 3.25 16.93 -14.99
N GLU A 104 2.26 17.81 -15.04
CA GLU A 104 1.94 18.53 -16.29
C GLU A 104 3.11 19.40 -16.76
N ASN A 105 3.70 20.20 -15.86
CA ASN A 105 4.75 21.18 -16.17
C ASN A 105 6.04 21.00 -15.35
N SER A 106 6.10 19.98 -14.50
CA SER A 106 7.22 19.73 -13.59
C SER A 106 7.46 18.24 -13.47
N GLN A 107 8.66 17.86 -13.08
CA GLN A 107 9.00 16.49 -12.69
C GLN A 107 9.46 16.46 -11.23
N GLN A 108 9.16 15.36 -10.54
CA GLN A 108 9.58 15.12 -9.17
C GLN A 108 10.73 14.11 -9.14
N LEU A 109 11.89 14.55 -8.67
CA LEU A 109 13.11 13.77 -8.59
C LEU A 109 13.41 13.44 -7.13
N LYS A 110 13.47 12.14 -6.81
CA LYS A 110 13.87 11.67 -5.48
C LYS A 110 15.38 11.40 -5.47
N LEU A 111 16.13 12.31 -4.87
CA LEU A 111 17.59 12.20 -4.77
C LEU A 111 18.02 11.62 -3.43
N ARG A 112 19.06 10.80 -3.50
CA ARG A 112 19.83 10.33 -2.36
C ARG A 112 21.10 11.16 -2.28
N ILE A 113 21.21 12.00 -1.27
CA ILE A 113 22.32 12.93 -1.11
C ILE A 113 23.55 12.19 -0.59
N GLU A 114 24.65 12.31 -1.31
CA GLU A 114 25.95 11.68 -0.99
C GLU A 114 26.96 12.69 -0.42
N SER A 115 26.72 13.99 -0.60
CA SER A 115 27.63 15.05 -0.14
C SER A 115 27.63 15.30 1.37
N LEU A 116 26.87 14.52 2.14
CA LEU A 116 26.75 14.64 3.60
C LEU A 116 27.32 13.38 4.27
N GLU A 117 27.77 13.52 5.52
CA GLU A 117 28.28 12.39 6.33
C GLU A 117 27.25 11.26 6.50
N LYS A 118 25.96 11.61 6.51
CA LYS A 118 24.83 10.68 6.53
C LYS A 118 24.06 10.78 5.21
N ILE A 119 23.70 9.62 4.67
CA ILE A 119 22.84 9.51 3.48
C ILE A 119 21.43 9.99 3.86
N GLU A 120 20.96 11.04 3.19
CA GLU A 120 19.62 11.61 3.38
C GLU A 120 18.86 11.68 2.05
N ASN A 121 17.53 11.62 2.10
CA ASN A 121 16.69 11.73 0.91
C ASN A 121 16.16 13.16 0.75
N LEU A 122 16.25 13.68 -0.47
CA LEU A 122 15.75 15.00 -0.87
C LEU A 122 14.75 14.83 -2.01
N LEU A 123 13.61 15.52 -1.93
CA LEU A 123 12.69 15.65 -3.07
C LEU A 123 12.97 16.96 -3.80
N VAL A 124 13.30 16.86 -5.08
CA VAL A 124 13.50 18.00 -5.97
C VAL A 124 12.34 18.09 -6.94
N VAL A 125 11.72 19.27 -7.04
CA VAL A 125 10.74 19.58 -8.07
C VAL A 125 11.44 20.39 -9.14
N ALA A 126 11.61 19.81 -10.32
CA ALA A 126 12.34 20.40 -11.44
C ALA A 126 11.37 20.75 -12.60
N PRO A 127 11.77 21.61 -13.55
CA PRO A 127 11.03 21.77 -14.81
C PRO A 127 10.92 20.43 -15.54
N LYS A 128 9.86 20.22 -16.33
CA LYS A 128 9.67 18.95 -17.06
C LYS A 128 10.81 18.60 -18.03
N TYR A 129 11.50 19.61 -18.55
CA TYR A 129 12.63 19.43 -19.46
C TYR A 129 13.90 20.11 -18.91
N PRO A 130 15.09 19.51 -19.09
CA PRO A 130 15.34 18.20 -19.71
C PRO A 130 14.78 17.03 -18.87
N GLU A 131 14.46 15.90 -19.50
CA GLU A 131 14.05 14.68 -18.81
C GLU A 131 15.26 14.03 -18.12
N TYR A 132 15.07 13.53 -16.91
CA TYR A 132 16.09 12.79 -16.16
C TYR A 132 15.64 11.35 -15.96
N ASP A 133 16.60 10.43 -15.77
CA ASP A 133 16.33 9.02 -15.59
C ASP A 133 16.82 8.50 -14.23
N TYR A 134 16.32 7.34 -13.84
CA TYR A 134 16.81 6.63 -12.66
C TYR A 134 18.32 6.35 -12.76
N GLY A 135 19.03 6.66 -11.67
CA GLY A 135 20.47 6.47 -11.57
C GLY A 135 21.30 7.64 -12.10
N ASP A 136 20.68 8.74 -12.53
CA ASP A 136 21.40 9.95 -12.87
C ASP A 136 21.93 10.63 -11.60
N LYS A 137 23.21 11.01 -11.65
CA LYS A 137 23.92 11.77 -10.64
C LYS A 137 23.94 13.23 -11.07
N MET A 138 23.55 14.10 -10.15
CA MET A 138 23.46 15.52 -10.42
C MET A 138 23.84 16.34 -9.19
N LYS A 139 24.33 17.55 -9.47
CA LYS A 139 24.52 18.60 -8.48
C LYS A 139 23.28 19.51 -8.53
N VAL A 140 22.65 19.70 -7.38
CA VAL A 140 21.48 20.57 -7.21
C VAL A 140 21.85 21.73 -6.30
N ARG A 141 21.54 22.94 -6.75
CA ARG A 141 21.82 24.19 -6.03
C ARG A 141 20.54 24.96 -5.80
N GLY A 142 20.18 25.15 -4.54
CA GLY A 142 18.93 25.83 -4.21
C GLY A 142 18.68 25.95 -2.71
N LYS A 143 17.50 26.47 -2.38
CA LYS A 143 17.05 26.65 -1.00
C LYS A 143 16.21 25.45 -0.58
N LEU A 144 16.48 24.92 0.61
CA LEU A 144 15.65 23.87 1.18
C LEU A 144 14.40 24.45 1.82
N LYS A 145 13.27 23.78 1.57
CA LYS A 145 11.98 24.08 2.17
C LYS A 145 11.46 22.88 2.93
N THR A 146 10.77 23.17 4.03
CA THR A 146 9.95 22.14 4.69
C THR A 146 8.75 21.84 3.79
N PRO A 147 8.43 20.55 3.52
CA PRO A 147 7.25 20.23 2.75
C PRO A 147 5.98 20.77 3.41
N GLU A 148 5.14 21.44 2.63
CA GLU A 148 3.88 22.01 3.09
C GLU A 148 2.73 21.02 2.92
N ASN A 149 1.74 21.10 3.81
CA ASN A 149 0.51 20.32 3.69
C ASN A 149 -0.47 21.01 2.73
N PHE A 150 -1.19 20.23 1.95
CA PHE A 150 -2.34 20.72 1.20
C PHE A 150 -3.59 20.64 2.08
N GLU A 151 -4.58 21.52 1.89
CA GLU A 151 -5.74 21.67 2.80
C GLU A 151 -6.34 20.34 3.30
N LYS A 152 -6.54 19.38 2.39
CA LYS A 152 -7.15 18.06 2.67
C LYS A 152 -6.14 16.90 2.70
N PHE A 153 -4.85 17.17 2.47
CA PHE A 153 -3.83 16.13 2.37
C PHE A 153 -2.56 16.49 3.16
N ASN A 154 -2.25 15.66 4.15
CA ASN A 154 -1.02 15.75 4.94
C ASN A 154 0.19 15.27 4.10
N TYR A 155 0.61 16.12 3.15
CA TYR A 155 1.72 15.84 2.24
C TYR A 155 3.06 15.75 2.96
N GLN A 156 3.25 16.56 4.01
CA GLN A 156 4.44 16.49 4.86
C GLN A 156 4.55 15.11 5.52
N GLY A 157 3.46 14.60 6.09
CA GLY A 157 3.41 13.25 6.66
C GLY A 157 3.61 12.15 5.63
N TYR A 158 3.08 12.35 4.41
CA TYR A 158 3.33 11.45 3.29
C TYR A 158 4.83 11.36 2.95
N LEU A 159 5.55 12.48 2.89
CA LEU A 159 6.99 12.47 2.60
C LEU A 159 7.84 11.97 3.78
N GLN A 160 7.45 12.27 5.02
CA GLN A 160 8.10 11.73 6.21
C GLN A 160 8.13 10.20 6.22
N LYS A 161 7.05 9.55 5.77
CA LYS A 161 7.01 8.09 5.66
C LYS A 161 8.01 7.56 4.63
N GLU A 162 8.33 8.34 3.60
CA GLU A 162 9.36 8.04 2.59
C GLU A 162 10.77 8.46 3.05
N ARG A 163 10.91 8.87 4.32
CA ARG A 163 12.14 9.41 4.92
C ARG A 163 12.67 10.64 4.17
N ILE A 164 11.77 11.44 3.60
CA ILE A 164 12.06 12.72 2.95
C ILE A 164 11.57 13.84 3.88
N TYR A 165 12.49 14.68 4.35
CA TYR A 165 12.20 15.74 5.33
C TYR A 165 12.36 17.16 4.76
N SER A 166 12.96 17.25 3.57
CA SER A 166 13.29 18.51 2.91
C SER A 166 12.93 18.42 1.43
N THR A 167 12.55 19.55 0.86
CA THR A 167 12.26 19.72 -0.57
C THR A 167 13.06 20.87 -1.15
N MET A 168 13.37 20.80 -2.43
CA MET A 168 13.98 21.90 -3.18
C MET A 168 13.13 22.13 -4.43
N ILE A 169 12.63 23.35 -4.60
CA ILE A 169 11.67 23.68 -5.65
C ILE A 169 12.38 24.53 -6.70
N PHE A 170 12.41 24.06 -7.94
CA PHE A 170 13.08 24.64 -9.10
C PHE A 170 14.53 25.09 -8.83
N PRO A 171 15.41 24.19 -8.37
CA PRO A 171 16.83 24.53 -8.22
C PRO A 171 17.57 24.64 -9.56
N GLU A 172 18.77 25.19 -9.50
CA GLU A 172 19.78 25.02 -10.55
C GLU A 172 20.25 23.55 -10.51
N ILE A 173 20.17 22.86 -11.65
CA ILE A 173 20.54 21.45 -11.78
C ILE A 173 21.67 21.32 -12.78
N GLU A 174 22.77 20.72 -12.36
CA GLU A 174 23.91 20.37 -13.18
C GLU A 174 24.01 18.84 -13.24
N PHE A 175 23.82 18.27 -14.44
CA PHE A 175 23.98 16.84 -14.67
C PHE A 175 25.47 16.49 -14.62
N LEU A 176 25.82 15.42 -13.88
CA LEU A 176 27.20 14.97 -13.73
C LEU A 176 27.43 13.67 -14.51
N GLU A 177 26.69 12.62 -14.18
CA GLU A 177 26.92 11.27 -14.72
C GLU A 177 25.60 10.46 -14.75
N SER A 178 25.49 9.47 -15.63
CA SER A 178 24.36 8.54 -15.67
C SER A 178 24.76 7.14 -15.19
N GLY A 179 23.78 6.34 -14.75
CA GLY A 179 23.99 4.93 -14.45
C GLY A 179 24.63 4.62 -13.10
N GLN A 180 24.60 5.57 -12.15
CA GLN A 180 25.07 5.40 -10.77
C GLN A 180 24.08 4.62 -9.87
N GLY A 181 22.97 4.14 -10.45
CA GLY A 181 21.99 3.30 -9.76
C GLY A 181 22.26 1.80 -9.85
N SER A 182 21.47 1.00 -9.12
CA SER A 182 21.45 -0.46 -9.26
C SER A 182 21.10 -0.90 -10.70
N PHE A 183 21.93 -1.77 -11.28
CA PHE A 183 21.72 -2.36 -12.60
C PHE A 183 20.37 -3.09 -12.73
N LEU A 184 19.98 -3.85 -11.70
CA LEU A 184 18.71 -4.59 -11.72
C LEU A 184 17.51 -3.64 -11.84
N LYS A 185 17.50 -2.54 -11.08
CA LYS A 185 16.45 -1.52 -11.17
C LYS A 185 16.43 -0.86 -12.55
N LYS A 186 17.58 -0.50 -13.11
CA LYS A 186 17.68 0.07 -14.46
C LYS A 186 17.09 -0.87 -15.51
N MET A 187 17.41 -2.15 -15.45
CA MET A 187 16.84 -3.17 -16.34
C MET A 187 15.31 -3.27 -16.18
N LEU A 188 14.80 -3.30 -14.95
CA LEU A 188 13.37 -3.40 -14.68
C LEU A 188 12.60 -2.16 -15.15
N PHE A 189 13.10 -0.96 -14.87
CA PHE A 189 12.50 0.28 -15.37
C PHE A 189 12.57 0.38 -16.89
N GLY A 190 13.68 -0.05 -17.51
CA GLY A 190 13.77 -0.16 -18.97
C GLY A 190 12.72 -1.13 -19.55
N PHE A 191 12.53 -2.28 -18.92
CA PHE A 191 11.51 -3.27 -19.32
C PHE A 191 10.09 -2.68 -19.20
N LYS A 192 9.79 -1.99 -18.08
CA LYS A 192 8.53 -1.27 -17.88
C LYS A 192 8.30 -0.20 -18.96
N LYS A 193 9.33 0.59 -19.28
CA LYS A 193 9.28 1.61 -20.34
C LYS A 193 8.94 1.01 -21.70
N SER A 194 9.50 -0.16 -22.03
CA SER A 194 9.11 -0.88 -23.25
C SER A 194 7.63 -1.26 -23.27
N PHE A 195 7.03 -1.64 -22.12
CA PHE A 195 5.59 -1.92 -22.04
C PHE A 195 4.77 -0.65 -22.29
N GLN A 196 5.12 0.44 -21.60
CA GLN A 196 4.45 1.73 -21.76
C GLN A 196 4.51 2.21 -23.22
N GLU A 197 5.67 2.15 -23.86
CA GLU A 197 5.83 2.52 -25.28
C GLU A 197 4.99 1.65 -26.22
N THR A 198 4.86 0.36 -25.94
CA THR A 198 4.01 -0.57 -26.71
C THR A 198 2.54 -0.22 -26.52
N TRP A 199 2.12 0.06 -25.28
CA TRP A 199 0.74 0.42 -24.96
C TRP A 199 0.34 1.78 -25.52
N GLN A 200 1.23 2.77 -25.47
CA GLN A 200 1.03 4.10 -26.05
C GLN A 200 0.75 4.05 -27.56
N LYS A 201 1.34 3.09 -28.27
CA LYS A 201 1.10 2.89 -29.72
C LYS A 201 -0.26 2.26 -30.02
N LEU A 202 -0.89 1.60 -29.03
CA LEU A 202 -2.02 0.68 -29.25
C LEU A 202 -3.29 1.07 -28.49
N LEU A 203 -3.17 1.95 -27.48
CA LEU A 203 -4.27 2.48 -26.67
C LEU A 203 -4.18 4.01 -26.62
N SER A 204 -5.33 4.67 -26.77
CA SER A 204 -5.45 6.11 -26.63
C SER A 204 -5.93 6.51 -25.22
N PRO A 205 -5.65 7.73 -24.74
CA PRO A 205 -6.31 8.27 -23.56
C PRO A 205 -7.85 8.33 -23.75
N PRO A 206 -8.67 8.07 -22.72
CA PRO A 206 -8.32 7.80 -21.32
C PRO A 206 -7.98 6.32 -21.01
N HIS A 207 -8.16 5.40 -21.96
CA HIS A 207 -7.95 3.96 -21.77
C HIS A 207 -6.53 3.62 -21.33
N LEU A 208 -5.53 4.23 -21.97
CA LEU A 208 -4.12 4.05 -21.63
C LEU A 208 -3.84 4.36 -20.16
N GLY A 209 -4.22 5.56 -19.70
CA GLY A 209 -3.94 5.98 -18.32
C GLY A 209 -4.65 5.13 -17.27
N ILE A 210 -5.87 4.66 -17.54
CA ILE A 210 -6.56 3.72 -16.62
C ILE A 210 -5.85 2.38 -16.57
N PHE A 211 -5.36 1.91 -17.71
CA PHE A 211 -4.68 0.62 -17.79
C PHE A 211 -3.28 0.66 -17.17
N GLU A 212 -2.50 1.72 -17.37
CA GLU A 212 -1.23 1.95 -16.67
C GLU A 212 -1.44 2.08 -15.16
N ALA A 213 -2.49 2.77 -14.71
CA ALA A 213 -2.84 2.83 -13.30
C ALA A 213 -3.22 1.45 -12.74
N LEU A 214 -3.95 0.64 -13.52
CA LEU A 214 -4.31 -0.71 -13.14
C LEU A 214 -3.09 -1.62 -13.00
N VAL A 215 -2.16 -1.58 -13.96
CA VAL A 215 -1.05 -2.53 -14.05
C VAL A 215 0.23 -2.03 -13.39
N PHE A 216 0.56 -0.76 -13.47
CA PHE A 216 1.77 -0.17 -12.88
C PHE A 216 1.50 0.77 -11.71
N GLY A 217 0.24 1.18 -11.50
CA GLY A 217 -0.11 2.06 -10.37
C GLY A 217 0.24 3.52 -10.65
N GLU A 218 0.47 3.84 -11.91
CA GLU A 218 0.76 5.16 -12.42
C GLU A 218 -0.52 5.87 -12.80
N GLU A 219 -0.79 6.96 -12.10
CA GLU A 219 -2.01 7.72 -12.26
C GLU A 219 -1.75 9.08 -12.92
N GLU A 220 -0.49 9.34 -13.30
CA GLU A 220 -0.02 10.56 -13.95
C GLU A 220 -0.79 10.81 -15.25
N ASN A 221 -1.06 9.74 -16.02
CA ASN A 221 -1.78 9.80 -17.29
C ASN A 221 -3.32 9.83 -17.16
N ILE A 222 -3.87 9.85 -15.93
CA ILE A 222 -5.31 10.01 -15.68
C ILE A 222 -5.63 11.48 -15.44
N SER A 223 -6.52 12.05 -16.26
CA SER A 223 -6.98 13.43 -16.09
C SER A 223 -7.63 13.67 -14.72
N ALA A 224 -7.55 14.90 -14.21
CA ALA A 224 -8.17 15.28 -12.94
C ALA A 224 -9.69 14.96 -12.91
N SER A 225 -10.39 15.19 -14.03
CA SER A 225 -11.81 14.86 -14.18
C SER A 225 -12.10 13.37 -14.02
N TRP A 226 -11.25 12.49 -14.57
CA TRP A 226 -11.41 11.04 -14.41
C TRP A 226 -11.05 10.58 -12.99
N LYS A 227 -10.02 11.16 -12.36
CA LYS A 227 -9.70 10.90 -10.95
C LYS A 227 -10.88 11.21 -10.03
N GLU A 228 -11.58 12.32 -10.28
CA GLU A 228 -12.77 12.70 -9.53
C GLU A 228 -13.94 11.71 -9.76
N LYS A 229 -14.22 11.33 -11.01
CA LYS A 229 -15.25 10.33 -11.32
C LYS A 229 -15.00 9.00 -10.61
N LEU A 230 -13.75 8.53 -10.57
CA LEU A 230 -13.34 7.32 -9.86
C LEU A 230 -13.50 7.45 -8.33
N ASN A 231 -13.22 8.62 -7.77
CA ASN A 231 -13.47 8.92 -6.36
C ASN A 231 -14.97 8.83 -6.03
N LEU A 232 -15.83 9.50 -6.81
CA LEU A 232 -17.27 9.58 -6.56
C LEU A 232 -18.00 8.26 -6.79
N SER A 233 -17.59 7.47 -7.77
CA SER A 233 -18.13 6.12 -8.04
C SER A 233 -17.61 5.06 -7.06
N GLY A 234 -16.67 5.42 -6.19
CA GLY A 234 -16.08 4.53 -5.18
C GLY A 234 -15.06 3.53 -5.74
N THR A 235 -14.62 3.70 -6.98
CA THR A 235 -13.77 2.75 -7.72
C THR A 235 -12.31 3.19 -7.82
N ARG A 236 -11.93 4.30 -7.17
CA ARG A 236 -10.54 4.80 -7.13
C ARG A 236 -9.50 3.75 -6.72
N HIS A 237 -9.89 2.84 -5.83
CA HIS A 237 -9.05 1.74 -5.38
C HIS A 237 -8.70 0.72 -6.48
N LEU A 238 -9.43 0.70 -7.60
CA LEU A 238 -9.13 -0.13 -8.77
C LEU A 238 -7.97 0.43 -9.59
N THR A 239 -7.80 1.76 -9.62
CA THR A 239 -6.70 2.44 -10.33
C THR A 239 -5.39 2.51 -9.54
N ALA A 240 -5.36 1.99 -8.31
CA ALA A 240 -4.11 1.73 -7.62
C ALA A 240 -3.74 0.26 -7.83
N VAL A 241 -2.45 -0.08 -7.92
CA VAL A 241 -2.00 -1.48 -7.95
C VAL A 241 -2.54 -2.18 -6.70
N SER A 242 -3.55 -3.00 -6.94
CA SER A 242 -4.31 -3.66 -5.89
C SER A 242 -3.69 -5.02 -5.58
N GLY A 243 -3.97 -5.55 -4.39
CA GLY A 243 -3.52 -6.89 -4.04
C GLY A 243 -4.12 -7.99 -4.91
N MET A 244 -5.25 -7.70 -5.57
CA MET A 244 -5.84 -8.59 -6.57
C MET A 244 -4.88 -8.76 -7.75
N ASN A 245 -4.35 -7.66 -8.30
CA ASN A 245 -3.44 -7.70 -9.46
C ASN A 245 -2.20 -8.54 -9.14
N ILE A 246 -1.60 -8.36 -7.97
CA ILE A 246 -0.45 -9.15 -7.51
C ILE A 246 -0.80 -10.63 -7.37
N THR A 247 -1.97 -10.93 -6.79
CA THR A 247 -2.44 -12.32 -6.63
C THR A 247 -2.67 -12.98 -7.99
N ILE A 248 -3.28 -12.28 -8.94
CA ILE A 248 -3.53 -12.81 -10.29
C ILE A 248 -2.22 -13.05 -11.02
N ILE A 249 -1.30 -12.08 -11.03
CA ILE A 249 0.01 -12.23 -11.66
C ILE A 249 0.74 -13.44 -11.05
N SER A 250 0.69 -13.58 -9.72
CA SER A 250 1.31 -14.72 -9.03
C SER A 250 0.70 -16.07 -9.45
N PHE A 251 -0.63 -16.13 -9.58
CA PHE A 251 -1.37 -17.33 -9.92
C PHE A 251 -1.17 -17.72 -11.39
N LEU A 252 -1.23 -16.75 -12.29
CA LEU A 252 -0.96 -16.94 -13.72
C LEU A 252 0.45 -17.50 -13.91
N LEU A 253 1.43 -16.86 -13.29
CA LEU A 253 2.82 -17.29 -13.38
C LEU A 253 3.02 -18.69 -12.79
N ALA A 254 2.45 -18.96 -11.62
CA ALA A 254 2.53 -20.28 -10.99
C ALA A 254 1.87 -21.37 -11.87
N SER A 255 0.77 -21.04 -12.54
CA SER A 255 0.05 -21.95 -13.44
C SER A 255 0.86 -22.26 -14.68
N VAL A 256 1.46 -21.23 -15.31
CA VAL A 256 2.36 -21.39 -16.46
C VAL A 256 3.58 -22.24 -16.08
N LEU A 257 4.25 -21.92 -14.97
CA LEU A 257 5.38 -22.72 -14.46
C LEU A 257 4.98 -24.17 -14.19
N SER A 258 3.81 -24.39 -13.60
CA SER A 258 3.31 -25.75 -13.36
C SER A 258 3.04 -26.51 -14.66
N SER A 259 2.50 -25.84 -15.68
CA SER A 259 2.29 -26.45 -17.01
C SER A 259 3.60 -26.78 -17.75
N LEU A 260 4.68 -26.06 -17.45
CA LEU A 260 6.04 -26.34 -17.95
C LEU A 260 6.74 -27.49 -17.19
N GLY A 261 6.04 -28.18 -16.28
CA GLY A 261 6.55 -29.35 -15.58
C GLY A 261 7.31 -29.06 -14.28
N PHE A 262 7.31 -27.81 -13.79
CA PHE A 262 7.92 -27.50 -12.50
C PHE A 262 7.12 -28.08 -11.34
N LEU A 263 7.82 -28.65 -10.34
CA LEU A 263 7.23 -29.07 -9.07
C LEU A 263 6.52 -27.86 -8.39
N LYS A 264 5.35 -28.10 -7.79
CA LYS A 264 4.53 -27.05 -7.14
C LYS A 264 5.32 -26.13 -6.20
N GLN A 265 6.27 -26.68 -5.44
CA GLN A 265 7.12 -25.90 -4.53
C GLN A 265 8.11 -24.99 -5.27
N ARG A 266 8.71 -25.48 -6.37
CA ARG A 266 9.61 -24.67 -7.21
C ARG A 266 8.84 -23.58 -7.95
N ALA A 267 7.66 -23.91 -8.48
CA ALA A 267 6.77 -22.94 -9.10
C ALA A 267 6.39 -21.83 -8.11
N ALA A 268 6.04 -22.17 -6.87
CA ALA A 268 5.73 -21.18 -5.83
C ALA A 268 6.92 -20.28 -5.48
N LEU A 269 8.14 -20.83 -5.36
CA LEU A 269 9.35 -20.06 -5.09
C LEU A 269 9.68 -19.10 -6.24
N ILE A 270 9.61 -19.59 -7.49
CA ILE A 270 9.86 -18.77 -8.67
C ILE A 270 8.81 -17.64 -8.75
N SER A 271 7.53 -17.96 -8.57
CA SER A 271 6.47 -16.95 -8.53
C SER A 271 6.72 -15.90 -7.46
N LEU A 272 7.20 -16.29 -6.27
CA LEU A 272 7.54 -15.36 -5.21
C LEU A 272 8.62 -14.36 -5.65
N VAL A 273 9.70 -14.84 -6.27
CA VAL A 273 10.79 -13.98 -6.78
C VAL A 273 10.25 -13.02 -7.82
N PHE A 274 9.45 -13.50 -8.78
CA PHE A 274 8.86 -12.66 -9.82
C PHE A 274 7.92 -11.59 -9.27
N ILE A 275 7.12 -11.89 -8.24
CA ILE A 275 6.26 -10.88 -7.60
C ILE A 275 7.11 -9.75 -7.02
N TRP A 276 8.19 -10.06 -6.31
CA TRP A 276 9.06 -9.03 -5.74
C TRP A 276 9.82 -8.25 -6.82
N LEU A 277 10.23 -8.89 -7.92
CA LEU A 277 10.79 -8.19 -9.08
C LEU A 277 9.75 -7.26 -9.73
N TYR A 278 8.50 -7.69 -9.84
CA TYR A 278 7.41 -6.86 -10.34
C TYR A 278 7.12 -5.67 -9.41
N ILE A 279 7.08 -5.88 -8.09
CA ILE A 279 6.90 -4.78 -7.10
C ILE A 279 8.07 -3.78 -7.17
N LEU A 280 9.29 -4.28 -7.34
CA LEU A 280 10.49 -3.46 -7.55
C LEU A 280 10.40 -2.66 -8.85
N MET A 281 9.93 -3.29 -9.93
CA MET A 281 9.74 -2.68 -11.25
C MET A 281 8.76 -1.52 -11.25
N ILE A 282 7.70 -1.59 -10.44
CA ILE A 282 6.70 -0.52 -10.32
C ILE A 282 7.03 0.52 -9.24
N GLY A 283 8.22 0.47 -8.63
CA GLY A 283 8.69 1.50 -7.69
C GLY A 283 8.21 1.35 -6.23
N TRP A 284 8.00 0.11 -5.75
CA TRP A 284 7.59 -0.18 -4.36
C TRP A 284 6.33 0.56 -3.84
N PRO A 285 5.23 0.66 -4.61
CA PRO A 285 4.03 1.30 -4.10
C PRO A 285 3.53 0.57 -2.85
N ALA A 286 3.09 1.34 -1.85
CA ALA A 286 2.75 0.81 -0.53
C ALA A 286 1.66 -0.27 -0.57
N SER A 287 0.68 -0.16 -1.48
CA SER A 287 -0.35 -1.18 -1.70
C SER A 287 0.23 -2.49 -2.23
N ALA A 288 1.17 -2.41 -3.17
CA ALA A 288 1.82 -3.57 -3.76
C ALA A 288 2.72 -4.29 -2.76
N LEU A 289 3.47 -3.55 -1.94
CA LEU A 289 4.32 -4.11 -0.89
C LEU A 289 3.48 -4.90 0.14
N ARG A 290 2.34 -4.34 0.58
CA ARG A 290 1.40 -5.03 1.47
C ARG A 290 0.88 -6.34 0.87
N ALA A 291 0.46 -6.30 -0.38
CA ALA A 291 -0.08 -7.47 -1.06
C ALA A 291 0.99 -8.53 -1.36
N GLY A 292 2.17 -8.12 -1.82
CA GLY A 292 3.33 -9.01 -2.00
C GLY A 292 3.71 -9.71 -0.71
N LEU A 293 3.71 -9.01 0.43
CA LEU A 293 3.94 -9.59 1.73
C LEU A 293 2.86 -10.64 2.09
N MET A 294 1.58 -10.34 1.90
CA MET A 294 0.48 -11.27 2.20
C MET A 294 0.53 -12.52 1.32
N VAL A 295 0.80 -12.37 0.03
CA VAL A 295 0.99 -13.49 -0.90
C VAL A 295 2.22 -14.31 -0.51
N SER A 296 3.31 -13.66 -0.09
CA SER A 296 4.51 -14.33 0.42
C SER A 296 4.20 -15.20 1.62
N LEU A 297 3.50 -14.65 2.62
CA LEU A 297 3.09 -15.38 3.82
C LEU A 297 2.18 -16.57 3.48
N PHE A 298 1.26 -16.38 2.54
CA PHE A 298 0.37 -17.45 2.07
C PHE A 298 1.13 -18.58 1.39
N LEU A 299 2.00 -18.26 0.42
CA LEU A 299 2.79 -19.26 -0.32
C LEU A 299 3.75 -20.02 0.60
N ILE A 300 4.43 -19.32 1.53
CA ILE A 300 5.31 -19.96 2.52
C ILE A 300 4.53 -20.88 3.46
N ALA A 301 3.32 -20.48 3.91
CA ALA A 301 2.49 -21.36 4.73
C ALA A 301 2.08 -22.62 3.97
N GLN A 302 1.73 -22.49 2.69
CA GLN A 302 1.37 -23.62 1.83
C GLN A 302 2.54 -24.58 1.62
N THR A 303 3.76 -24.09 1.38
CA THR A 303 4.94 -24.96 1.22
C THR A 303 5.34 -25.66 2.52
N LEU A 304 5.08 -25.06 3.67
CA LEU A 304 5.26 -25.66 4.99
C LEU A 304 4.12 -26.61 5.40
N GLY A 305 3.10 -26.81 4.56
CA GLY A 305 1.95 -27.66 4.87
C GLY A 305 1.07 -27.14 6.01
N ARG A 306 1.11 -25.83 6.31
CA ARG A 306 0.36 -25.21 7.40
C ARG A 306 -0.87 -24.50 6.84
N LEU A 307 -2.03 -24.73 7.46
CA LEU A 307 -3.21 -23.88 7.24
C LEU A 307 -2.92 -22.49 7.81
N SER A 308 -2.78 -21.49 6.94
CA SER A 308 -2.64 -20.10 7.37
C SER A 308 -4.01 -19.59 7.83
N SER A 309 -4.14 -19.33 9.13
CA SER A 309 -5.29 -18.58 9.65
C SER A 309 -5.16 -17.12 9.19
N GLY A 310 -6.12 -16.62 8.41
CA GLY A 310 -6.08 -15.26 7.84
C GLY A 310 -5.82 -14.17 8.89
N SER A 311 -6.35 -14.32 10.10
CA SER A 311 -6.13 -13.39 11.22
C SER A 311 -4.67 -13.31 11.67
N ARG A 312 -3.97 -14.46 11.82
CA ARG A 312 -2.56 -14.48 12.19
C ARG A 312 -1.68 -13.90 11.08
N SER A 313 -1.97 -14.21 9.82
CA SER A 313 -1.25 -13.62 8.68
C SER A 313 -1.43 -12.11 8.62
N LEU A 314 -2.64 -11.62 8.88
CA LEU A 314 -2.94 -10.18 8.91
C LEU A 314 -2.12 -9.46 10.00
N VAL A 315 -2.18 -9.94 11.25
CA VAL A 315 -1.48 -9.31 12.38
C VAL A 315 0.04 -9.43 12.22
N PHE A 316 0.53 -10.56 11.73
CA PHE A 316 1.95 -10.74 11.49
C PHE A 316 2.46 -9.85 10.35
N GLY A 317 1.74 -9.77 9.23
CA GLY A 317 2.10 -8.87 8.13
C GLY A 317 2.09 -7.40 8.55
N ALA A 318 1.11 -6.97 9.36
CA ALA A 318 1.10 -5.63 9.95
C ALA A 318 2.34 -5.40 10.83
N THR A 319 2.71 -6.38 11.64
CA THR A 319 3.90 -6.30 12.51
C THR A 319 5.18 -6.14 11.72
N ILE A 320 5.39 -6.91 10.64
CA ILE A 320 6.56 -6.80 9.76
C ILE A 320 6.66 -5.39 9.17
N LEU A 321 5.55 -4.87 8.64
CA LEU A 321 5.54 -3.55 8.01
C LEU A 321 5.77 -2.41 9.00
N LEU A 322 5.20 -2.50 10.21
CA LEU A 322 5.41 -1.50 11.26
C LEU A 322 6.78 -1.62 11.92
N ALA A 323 7.38 -2.81 11.92
CA ALA A 323 8.77 -3.00 12.31
C ALA A 323 9.73 -2.36 11.30
N GLU A 324 9.42 -2.37 10.00
CA GLU A 324 10.22 -1.63 9.01
C GLU A 324 9.97 -0.13 9.08
N ASN A 325 8.70 0.30 9.11
CA ASN A 325 8.34 1.71 9.16
C ASN A 325 7.12 1.94 10.07
N PRO A 326 7.33 2.40 11.33
CA PRO A 326 6.25 2.61 12.28
C PRO A 326 5.35 3.80 11.91
N LEU A 327 5.80 4.70 11.03
CA LEU A 327 5.02 5.86 10.59
C LEU A 327 3.81 5.47 9.73
N LEU A 328 3.82 4.26 9.13
CA LEU A 328 2.73 3.77 8.27
C LEU A 328 1.39 3.75 8.99
N LEU A 329 1.36 3.40 10.28
CA LEU A 329 0.11 3.27 11.03
C LEU A 329 -0.64 4.61 11.14
N LYS A 330 0.09 5.73 11.30
CA LYS A 330 -0.49 7.06 11.48
C LYS A 330 -0.62 7.83 10.17
N LEU A 331 0.39 7.75 9.31
CA LEU A 331 0.53 8.61 8.13
C LEU A 331 0.10 7.94 6.82
N ASP A 332 -0.02 6.62 6.75
CA ASP A 332 -0.48 5.91 5.55
C ASP A 332 -1.95 5.48 5.67
N ILE A 333 -2.85 6.31 5.14
CA ILE A 333 -4.28 6.00 5.03
C ILE A 333 -4.49 4.70 4.22
N GLY A 334 -3.67 4.44 3.21
CA GLY A 334 -3.74 3.22 2.42
C GLY A 334 -3.43 1.96 3.25
N PHE A 335 -2.49 2.05 4.19
CA PHE A 335 -2.20 0.97 5.15
C PHE A 335 -3.43 0.71 6.01
N GLN A 336 -4.00 1.74 6.62
CA GLN A 336 -5.19 1.63 7.45
C GLN A 336 -6.35 0.96 6.69
N LEU A 337 -6.69 1.49 5.51
CA LEU A 337 -7.78 0.97 4.68
C LEU A 337 -7.54 -0.48 4.25
N SER A 338 -6.31 -0.83 3.86
CA SER A 338 -5.98 -2.19 3.42
C SER A 338 -6.11 -3.23 4.54
N PHE A 339 -5.56 -2.95 5.72
CA PHE A 339 -5.63 -3.86 6.86
C PHE A 339 -7.03 -3.96 7.45
N LEU A 340 -7.79 -2.86 7.46
CA LEU A 340 -9.19 -2.85 7.92
C LEU A 340 -10.13 -3.55 6.93
N ALA A 341 -9.93 -3.38 5.62
CA ALA A 341 -10.67 -4.13 4.61
C ALA A 341 -10.45 -5.64 4.79
N MET A 342 -9.20 -6.08 4.98
CA MET A 342 -8.88 -7.48 5.25
C MET A 342 -9.47 -8.00 6.57
N ALA A 343 -9.47 -7.18 7.63
CA ALA A 343 -10.14 -7.53 8.87
C ALA A 343 -11.66 -7.72 8.64
N GLY A 344 -12.29 -6.80 7.90
CA GLY A 344 -13.68 -6.94 7.48
C GLY A 344 -13.94 -8.24 6.73
N LEU A 345 -13.11 -8.56 5.73
CA LEU A 345 -13.21 -9.82 4.98
C LEU A 345 -13.09 -11.05 5.89
N ILE A 346 -12.11 -11.08 6.80
CA ILE A 346 -11.90 -12.23 7.69
C ILE A 346 -13.07 -12.41 8.68
N TYR A 347 -13.57 -11.32 9.27
CA TYR A 347 -14.52 -11.40 10.38
C TYR A 347 -16.00 -11.25 9.99
N TRP A 348 -16.32 -10.54 8.91
CA TRP A 348 -17.69 -10.19 8.52
C TRP A 348 -18.13 -10.77 7.19
N GLN A 349 -17.21 -11.15 6.28
CA GLN A 349 -17.61 -11.78 5.02
C GLN A 349 -18.42 -13.08 5.26
N PRO A 350 -18.04 -13.99 6.18
CA PRO A 350 -18.83 -15.18 6.45
C PRO A 350 -20.22 -14.85 7.00
N PHE A 351 -20.34 -13.80 7.82
CA PHE A 351 -21.63 -13.34 8.33
C PHE A 351 -22.54 -12.86 7.19
N PHE A 352 -22.05 -11.98 6.32
CA PHE A 352 -22.85 -11.50 5.18
C PHE A 352 -23.19 -12.63 4.22
N LYS A 353 -22.21 -13.50 3.91
CA LYS A 353 -22.39 -14.65 3.03
C LYS A 353 -23.45 -15.61 3.58
N ASP A 354 -23.32 -16.04 4.83
CA ASP A 354 -24.10 -17.15 5.37
C ASP A 354 -25.36 -16.73 6.13
N ARG A 355 -25.57 -15.44 6.38
CA ARG A 355 -26.76 -14.94 7.11
C ARG A 355 -27.57 -13.88 6.36
N VAL A 356 -26.93 -13.04 5.55
CA VAL A 356 -27.61 -11.90 4.90
C VAL A 356 -27.96 -12.24 3.45
N PHE A 357 -26.98 -12.71 2.68
CA PHE A 357 -27.10 -12.94 1.24
C PHE A 357 -27.36 -14.42 0.88
N VAL A 358 -27.93 -15.19 1.82
CA VAL A 358 -28.10 -16.65 1.69
C VAL A 358 -28.87 -17.06 0.44
N LYS A 359 -29.83 -16.24 0.01
CA LYS A 359 -30.72 -16.52 -1.13
C LYS A 359 -30.12 -16.16 -2.49
N LEU A 360 -28.94 -15.54 -2.53
CA LEU A 360 -28.30 -15.13 -3.78
C LEU A 360 -27.45 -16.27 -4.37
N PRO A 361 -27.26 -16.30 -5.71
CA PRO A 361 -26.31 -17.19 -6.34
C PRO A 361 -24.89 -16.98 -5.79
N GLU A 362 -24.07 -18.03 -5.73
CA GLU A 362 -22.76 -18.02 -5.05
C GLU A 362 -21.84 -16.90 -5.56
N PHE A 363 -21.87 -16.60 -6.86
CA PHE A 363 -21.11 -15.50 -7.45
C PHE A 363 -21.49 -14.13 -6.84
N PHE A 364 -22.77 -13.77 -6.85
CA PHE A 364 -23.24 -12.49 -6.30
C PHE A 364 -23.07 -12.45 -4.78
N LYS A 365 -23.39 -13.57 -4.12
CA LYS A 365 -23.28 -13.75 -2.68
C LYS A 365 -21.86 -13.48 -2.17
N LEU A 366 -20.84 -14.04 -2.82
CA LEU A 366 -19.44 -13.88 -2.42
C LEU A 366 -18.95 -12.43 -2.62
N ASN A 367 -19.24 -11.84 -3.79
CA ASN A 367 -18.80 -10.49 -4.15
C ASN A 367 -19.49 -9.41 -3.29
N LEU A 368 -20.81 -9.52 -3.08
CA LEU A 368 -21.55 -8.63 -2.18
C LEU A 368 -21.07 -8.77 -0.74
N ALA A 369 -20.92 -10.00 -0.24
CA ALA A 369 -20.42 -10.22 1.11
C ALA A 369 -19.03 -9.62 1.31
N ALA A 370 -18.11 -9.78 0.34
CA ALA A 370 -16.78 -9.19 0.39
C ALA A 370 -16.82 -7.64 0.42
N THR A 371 -17.66 -7.07 -0.45
CA THR A 371 -17.81 -5.62 -0.62
C THR A 371 -18.38 -4.97 0.64
N PHE A 372 -19.50 -5.48 1.16
CA PHE A 372 -20.09 -4.97 2.39
C PHE A 372 -19.18 -5.20 3.61
N ALA A 373 -18.54 -6.36 3.71
CA ALA A 373 -17.63 -6.66 4.82
C ALA A 373 -16.44 -5.71 4.88
N SER A 374 -15.81 -5.43 3.74
CA SER A 374 -14.70 -4.48 3.68
C SER A 374 -15.17 -3.03 3.93
N GLN A 375 -16.30 -2.62 3.34
CA GLN A 375 -16.85 -1.27 3.50
C GLN A 375 -17.22 -0.94 4.96
N VAL A 376 -17.80 -1.88 5.71
CA VAL A 376 -18.13 -1.66 7.13
C VAL A 376 -16.91 -1.21 7.95
N PHE A 377 -15.72 -1.68 7.60
CA PHE A 377 -14.48 -1.36 8.30
C PHE A 377 -13.73 -0.16 7.72
N THR A 378 -13.85 0.10 6.41
CA THR A 378 -13.12 1.18 5.73
C THR A 378 -13.90 2.49 5.67
N LEU A 379 -15.23 2.43 5.65
CA LEU A 379 -16.10 3.60 5.48
C LEU A 379 -15.86 4.70 6.54
N PRO A 380 -15.67 4.40 7.84
CA PRO A 380 -15.40 5.44 8.84
C PRO A 380 -14.13 6.24 8.54
N ILE A 381 -13.05 5.58 8.11
CA ILE A 381 -11.78 6.24 7.73
C ILE A 381 -11.92 6.98 6.41
N LEU A 382 -12.68 6.45 5.46
CA LEU A 382 -12.95 7.14 4.20
C LEU A 382 -13.70 8.46 4.45
N ILE A 383 -14.77 8.41 5.27
CA ILE A 383 -15.54 9.60 5.63
C ILE A 383 -14.66 10.61 6.39
N TYR A 384 -13.85 10.14 7.35
CA TYR A 384 -13.00 11.02 8.15
C TYR A 384 -11.92 11.74 7.34
N ASN A 385 -11.26 11.04 6.41
CA ASN A 385 -10.16 11.64 5.64
C ASN A 385 -10.63 12.37 4.37
N PHE A 386 -11.67 11.86 3.70
CA PHE A 386 -12.09 12.35 2.39
C PHE A 386 -13.42 13.11 2.41
N GLY A 387 -14.22 13.00 3.47
CA GLY A 387 -15.46 13.76 3.63
C GLY A 387 -16.60 13.32 2.71
N TYR A 388 -16.52 12.15 2.09
CA TYR A 388 -17.61 11.61 1.27
C TYR A 388 -17.78 10.10 1.43
N ALA A 389 -18.98 9.63 1.13
CA ALA A 389 -19.33 8.21 1.07
C ALA A 389 -20.05 7.92 -0.26
N SER A 390 -19.51 6.99 -1.06
CA SER A 390 -20.14 6.57 -2.31
C SER A 390 -21.16 5.46 -2.04
N LEU A 391 -22.45 5.75 -2.26
CA LEU A 391 -23.53 4.78 -2.09
C LEU A 391 -23.62 3.80 -3.26
N VAL A 392 -23.15 4.22 -4.43
CA VAL A 392 -23.11 3.39 -5.65
C VAL A 392 -21.93 2.42 -5.68
N SER A 393 -20.93 2.60 -4.79
CA SER A 393 -19.74 1.76 -4.71
C SER A 393 -20.01 0.24 -4.69
N PRO A 394 -21.02 -0.28 -3.95
CA PRO A 394 -21.30 -1.71 -3.99
C PRO A 394 -21.72 -2.20 -5.38
N LEU A 395 -22.56 -1.44 -6.08
CA LEU A 395 -23.05 -1.78 -7.40
C LEU A 395 -21.92 -1.72 -8.44
N THR A 396 -21.12 -0.65 -8.39
CA THR A 396 -19.98 -0.50 -9.31
C THR A 396 -18.94 -1.59 -9.09
N ASN A 397 -18.64 -1.95 -7.85
CA ASN A 397 -17.68 -3.03 -7.55
C ASN A 397 -18.13 -4.40 -8.07
N ILE A 398 -19.42 -4.74 -7.98
CA ILE A 398 -19.94 -6.01 -8.52
C ILE A 398 -19.77 -6.10 -10.03
N LEU A 399 -19.94 -4.98 -10.73
CA LEU A 399 -19.81 -4.90 -12.18
C LEU A 399 -18.33 -4.91 -12.61
N LEU A 400 -17.47 -4.20 -11.88
CA LEU A 400 -16.09 -3.95 -12.30
C LEU A 400 -15.07 -4.94 -11.74
N VAL A 401 -15.13 -5.28 -10.45
CA VAL A 401 -14.10 -6.11 -9.81
C VAL A 401 -13.91 -7.46 -10.51
N PRO A 402 -14.96 -8.19 -10.97
CA PRO A 402 -14.77 -9.47 -11.64
C PRO A 402 -14.06 -9.38 -12.99
N ILE A 403 -14.14 -8.25 -13.71
CA ILE A 403 -13.50 -8.11 -15.02
C ILE A 403 -12.01 -7.74 -14.91
N ILE A 404 -11.61 -7.05 -13.84
CA ILE A 404 -10.23 -6.58 -13.62
C ILE A 404 -9.18 -7.71 -13.76
N PRO A 405 -9.35 -8.91 -13.18
CA PRO A 405 -8.41 -10.00 -13.35
C PRO A 405 -8.13 -10.35 -14.81
N TYR A 406 -9.18 -10.42 -15.61
CA TYR A 406 -9.09 -10.77 -17.01
C TYR A 406 -8.40 -9.65 -17.80
N LEU A 407 -8.72 -8.37 -17.54
CA LEU A 407 -8.05 -7.25 -18.20
C LEU A 407 -6.57 -7.18 -17.86
N THR A 408 -6.22 -7.44 -16.59
CA THR A 408 -4.82 -7.51 -16.17
C THR A 408 -4.09 -8.61 -16.91
N MET A 409 -4.67 -9.82 -16.98
CA MET A 409 -4.07 -10.97 -17.68
C MET A 409 -3.94 -10.72 -19.18
N VAL A 410 -5.01 -10.29 -19.86
CA VAL A 410 -4.98 -9.96 -21.30
C VAL A 410 -3.97 -8.87 -21.55
N GLY A 411 -3.93 -7.85 -20.70
CA GLY A 411 -3.02 -6.72 -20.82
C GLY A 411 -1.53 -7.08 -20.69
N PHE A 412 -1.19 -7.98 -19.76
CA PHE A 412 0.18 -8.52 -19.67
C PHE A 412 0.54 -9.35 -20.91
N LEU A 413 -0.33 -10.27 -21.32
CA LEU A 413 -0.11 -11.10 -22.52
C LEU A 413 0.07 -10.23 -23.76
N PHE A 414 -0.81 -9.24 -23.92
CA PHE A 414 -0.78 -8.24 -24.96
C PHE A 414 0.53 -7.45 -24.97
N GLY A 415 0.99 -6.94 -23.83
CA GLY A 415 2.24 -6.19 -23.78
C GLY A 415 3.45 -7.03 -24.19
N VAL A 416 3.54 -8.29 -23.73
CA VAL A 416 4.61 -9.21 -24.14
C VAL A 416 4.55 -9.52 -25.63
N LEU A 417 3.36 -9.84 -26.16
CA LEU A 417 3.19 -10.17 -27.57
C LEU A 417 3.36 -8.96 -28.49
N GLY A 418 2.94 -7.77 -28.05
CA GLY A 418 3.08 -6.51 -28.79
C GLY A 418 4.53 -6.07 -28.94
N MET A 419 5.38 -6.34 -27.94
CA MET A 419 6.83 -6.16 -28.05
C MET A 419 7.46 -7.07 -29.10
N ALA A 420 6.97 -8.31 -29.21
CA ALA A 420 7.50 -9.28 -30.17
C ALA A 420 6.95 -9.05 -31.59
N PHE A 421 5.65 -8.77 -31.71
CA PHE A 421 4.94 -8.61 -32.98
C PHE A 421 3.70 -7.71 -32.82
N LEU A 422 3.84 -6.45 -33.24
CA LEU A 422 2.83 -5.40 -33.06
C LEU A 422 1.41 -5.77 -33.56
N PRO A 423 1.21 -6.41 -34.73
CA PRO A 423 -0.13 -6.75 -35.21
C PRO A 423 -0.90 -7.71 -34.30
N LEU A 424 -0.21 -8.66 -33.65
CA LEU A 424 -0.86 -9.55 -32.68
C LEU A 424 -1.24 -8.78 -31.41
N GLY A 425 -0.42 -7.80 -31.03
CA GLY A 425 -0.76 -6.83 -30.00
C GLY A 425 -2.04 -6.07 -30.32
N GLN A 426 -2.21 -5.60 -31.55
CA GLN A 426 -3.38 -4.83 -31.98
C GLN A 426 -4.70 -5.62 -31.87
N ILE A 427 -4.70 -6.91 -32.19
CA ILE A 427 -5.90 -7.75 -32.06
C ILE A 427 -6.32 -7.87 -30.58
N LEU A 428 -5.35 -8.10 -29.69
CA LEU A 428 -5.61 -8.18 -28.25
C LEU A 428 -5.96 -6.83 -27.64
N SER A 429 -5.44 -5.73 -28.21
CA SER A 429 -5.77 -4.38 -27.74
C SER A 429 -7.25 -4.04 -27.95
N TRP A 430 -7.93 -4.63 -28.95
CA TRP A 430 -9.37 -4.47 -29.11
C TRP A 430 -10.17 -5.09 -27.96
N VAL A 431 -9.78 -6.27 -27.51
CA VAL A 431 -10.42 -6.94 -26.36
C VAL A 431 -10.19 -6.13 -25.09
N LEU A 432 -8.96 -5.66 -24.88
CA LEU A 432 -8.61 -4.81 -23.75
C LEU A 432 -9.36 -3.48 -23.80
N TRP A 433 -9.42 -2.83 -24.96
CA TRP A 433 -10.16 -1.60 -25.20
C TRP A 433 -11.65 -1.77 -24.88
N LEU A 434 -12.27 -2.88 -25.29
CA LEU A 434 -13.68 -3.16 -24.98
C LEU A 434 -13.90 -3.26 -23.46
N GLY A 435 -13.01 -3.96 -22.75
CA GLY A 435 -13.08 -4.09 -21.30
C GLY A 435 -12.85 -2.77 -20.55
N LEU A 436 -11.90 -1.96 -21.01
CA LEU A 436 -11.64 -0.63 -20.47
C LEU A 436 -12.81 0.33 -20.77
N SER A 437 -13.40 0.28 -21.96
CA SER A 437 -14.62 1.02 -22.33
C SER A 437 -15.79 0.63 -21.43
N TYR A 438 -15.92 -0.65 -21.07
CA TYR A 438 -16.92 -1.10 -20.10
C TYR A 438 -16.69 -0.48 -18.72
N ILE A 439 -15.44 -0.41 -18.24
CA ILE A 439 -15.11 0.28 -16.97
C ILE A 439 -15.56 1.73 -17.02
N LEU A 440 -15.17 2.46 -18.06
CA LEU A 440 -15.51 3.87 -18.26
C LEU A 440 -17.03 4.08 -18.25
N LEU A 441 -17.75 3.25 -19.02
CA LEU A 441 -19.21 3.32 -19.12
C LEU A 441 -19.90 3.09 -17.78
N VAL A 442 -19.49 2.06 -17.03
CA VAL A 442 -20.09 1.76 -15.72
C VAL A 442 -19.84 2.89 -14.73
N VAL A 443 -18.63 3.47 -14.73
CA VAL A 443 -18.31 4.63 -13.90
C VAL A 443 -19.21 5.81 -14.27
N ASP A 444 -19.32 6.16 -15.54
CA ASP A 444 -20.16 7.27 -15.99
C ASP A 444 -21.66 7.05 -15.70
N LEU A 445 -22.16 5.83 -15.90
CA LEU A 445 -23.55 5.49 -15.59
C LEU A 445 -23.82 5.56 -14.08
N SER A 446 -22.87 5.14 -13.24
CA SER A 446 -23.04 5.16 -11.79
C SER A 446 -23.21 6.57 -11.23
N LEU A 447 -22.57 7.56 -11.86
CA LEU A 447 -22.65 8.96 -11.45
C LEU A 447 -23.96 9.63 -11.82
N LYS A 448 -24.69 9.10 -12.82
CA LYS A 448 -26.04 9.58 -13.20
C LYS A 448 -27.12 9.16 -12.21
N ILE A 449 -26.83 8.22 -11.31
CA ILE A 449 -27.77 7.77 -10.28
C ILE A 449 -27.92 8.89 -9.23
N PRO A 450 -29.15 9.33 -8.91
CA PRO A 450 -29.36 10.35 -7.89
C PRO A 450 -28.85 9.85 -6.53
N PHE A 451 -28.26 10.75 -5.74
CA PHE A 451 -27.60 10.41 -4.46
C PHE A 451 -26.44 9.41 -4.60
N SER A 452 -25.73 9.43 -5.74
CA SER A 452 -24.56 8.55 -5.96
C SER A 452 -23.52 8.65 -4.84
N HIS A 453 -23.38 9.83 -4.24
CA HIS A 453 -22.51 10.10 -3.11
C HIS A 453 -23.18 11.03 -2.09
N ILE A 454 -22.79 10.88 -0.83
CA ILE A 454 -23.13 11.80 0.25
C ILE A 454 -21.85 12.52 0.66
N VAL A 455 -21.90 13.86 0.67
CA VAL A 455 -20.83 14.69 1.25
C VAL A 455 -21.13 14.87 2.73
N ILE A 456 -20.17 14.50 3.58
CA ILE A 456 -20.26 14.60 5.02
C ILE A 456 -19.22 15.62 5.47
N ASN A 457 -19.68 16.83 5.76
CA ASN A 457 -18.81 17.89 6.25
C ASN A 457 -18.59 17.73 7.77
N ASN A 458 -17.35 17.93 8.20
CA ASN A 458 -16.96 18.06 9.61
C ASN A 458 -17.23 16.82 10.48
N THR A 459 -16.49 15.72 10.23
CA THR A 459 -16.51 14.58 11.15
C THR A 459 -15.64 14.85 12.38
N SER A 460 -16.25 14.85 13.56
CA SER A 460 -15.52 14.94 14.82
C SER A 460 -14.55 13.77 14.98
N THR A 461 -13.32 14.05 15.38
CA THR A 461 -12.26 13.06 15.65
C THR A 461 -12.67 12.01 16.68
N TRP A 462 -13.55 12.37 17.62
CA TRP A 462 -14.05 11.48 18.67
C TRP A 462 -15.03 10.41 18.18
N LEU A 463 -15.68 10.62 17.03
CA LEU A 463 -16.61 9.65 16.47
C LEU A 463 -15.89 8.39 15.99
N LEU A 464 -14.65 8.51 15.51
CA LEU A 464 -13.87 7.38 15.02
C LEU A 464 -13.63 6.30 16.09
N PRO A 465 -13.07 6.60 17.28
CA PRO A 465 -12.92 5.63 18.35
C PRO A 465 -14.25 4.97 18.77
N ILE A 466 -15.34 5.74 18.80
CA ILE A 466 -16.67 5.24 19.18
C ILE A 466 -17.16 4.21 18.16
N ILE A 467 -17.11 4.55 16.86
CA ILE A 467 -17.54 3.65 15.78
C ILE A 467 -16.72 2.37 15.80
N TYR A 468 -15.39 2.45 15.92
CA TYR A 468 -14.55 1.25 15.98
C TYR A 468 -14.77 0.44 17.26
N SER A 469 -15.07 1.07 18.39
CA SER A 469 -15.42 0.35 19.62
C SER A 469 -16.71 -0.45 19.46
N VAL A 470 -17.73 0.13 18.81
CA VAL A 470 -18.97 -0.56 18.46
C VAL A 470 -18.71 -1.69 17.47
N LEU A 471 -17.91 -1.46 16.43
CA LEU A 471 -17.56 -2.50 15.45
C LEU A 471 -16.83 -3.68 16.11
N ILE A 472 -15.88 -3.42 17.02
CA ILE A 472 -15.17 -4.47 17.78
C ILE A 472 -16.16 -5.25 18.65
N PHE A 473 -17.09 -4.57 19.33
CA PHE A 473 -18.12 -5.22 20.14
C PHE A 473 -19.04 -6.11 19.29
N LEU A 474 -19.53 -5.61 18.16
CA LEU A 474 -20.37 -6.38 17.23
C LEU A 474 -19.62 -7.57 16.64
N THR A 475 -18.36 -7.37 16.25
CA THR A 475 -17.49 -8.45 15.75
C THR A 475 -17.37 -9.56 16.79
N ARG A 476 -17.08 -9.23 18.05
CA ARG A 476 -17.04 -10.22 19.14
C ARG A 476 -18.34 -11.00 19.29
N LYS A 477 -19.50 -10.35 19.14
CA LYS A 477 -20.83 -10.99 19.21
C LYS A 477 -21.08 -11.93 18.03
N ILE A 478 -20.67 -11.55 16.82
CA ILE A 478 -20.78 -12.37 15.60
C ILE A 478 -19.84 -13.58 15.70
N SER A 479 -18.58 -13.37 16.09
CA SER A 479 -17.56 -14.42 16.20
C SER A 479 -17.92 -15.49 17.23
N ARG A 480 -18.52 -15.10 18.38
CA ARG A 480 -19.00 -16.08 19.38
C ARG A 480 -20.08 -17.03 18.86
N LYS A 481 -20.81 -16.63 17.81
CA LYS A 481 -21.84 -17.45 17.17
C LYS A 481 -21.31 -18.31 16.01
N GLN A 482 -20.02 -18.19 15.66
CA GLN A 482 -19.36 -18.93 14.59
C GLN A 482 -18.03 -19.55 15.09
N PRO A 483 -18.09 -20.58 15.95
CA PRO A 483 -16.88 -21.16 16.57
C PRO A 483 -15.93 -21.85 15.58
N HIS A 484 -16.39 -22.22 14.38
CA HIS A 484 -15.61 -23.08 13.47
C HIS A 484 -14.47 -22.39 12.70
N PHE A 485 -14.42 -21.06 12.66
CA PHE A 485 -13.47 -20.33 11.78
C PHE A 485 -12.50 -19.37 12.51
N LEU A 486 -12.66 -19.19 13.82
CA LEU A 486 -12.02 -18.08 14.53
C LEU A 486 -11.25 -18.48 15.80
N GLU A 487 -10.95 -19.76 16.01
CA GLU A 487 -10.00 -20.11 17.06
C GLU A 487 -8.57 -19.68 16.67
N PRO A 488 -7.94 -18.77 17.44
CA PRO A 488 -6.57 -18.33 17.19
C PRO A 488 -5.54 -19.39 17.52
#